data_AF-A0A8J8NPF9-F1
#
_entry.id   AF-A0A8J8NPF9-F1
#
_cell.length_a   1.000
_cell.length_b   1.000
_cell.length_c   1.000
_cell.angle_alpha   90.00
_cell.angle_beta   90.00
_cell.angle_gamma   90.00
#
_symmetry.space_group_name_H-M   'P 1'
#
loop_
_entity.id
_entity.type
_entity.pdbx_description
1 polymer ?
#
loop_
_entity_poly.entity_id
_entity_poly.type
_entity_poly.pdbx_seq_one_letter_code
_entity_poly.pdbx_strand_id
1 'polypeptide(L)'
;MLKRSILVLAALFAAVGTSRNVHRHGANHAAHVANTQAQVSAVDIQVQGDVIPDIQNADICSFYKKDSFYVLKFIIAQGFNYNKTQTTVGETVEFNICSPLNGITDEQDACKGRFACVTDSLGKKTPLSGTDFKSSIIPEVMLQRQDDSEKGGLSLVYVGSENSCSNDTNQKLSLRVDLYCDADADRDTNNDAHDLEFNNYEFGQCQIGMKMKSKHACYVFSLGPFFRYVSKYYFLFGLGMILMGLFIGFLGRKLIHPTICMVGTLLFVTLSAWLIFTLAFDRDSSEVTEWIVFGVCCVVGIFVGLLMAWLAKYTAAGLSAYGAVCLGLILYSSVLYKYDNDKQVLFWIFLIAMGIVGGVLGFVLYNHALIISTSIIGSYLFIRGISLYAGGFPNEMLIIEQIKNGQLQDFPGTFWAYFAGFVILTIGMIVAQYKMFNKMDEKDKHPYHRLR
;
A
#
# COMPACT_ATOMS: atom_id res chain seq x y z
N MET A 1 -26.18 14.03 6.23
CA MET A 1 -25.68 15.31 6.79
C MET A 1 -24.16 15.38 6.85
N LEU A 2 -23.44 14.33 7.24
CA LEU A 2 -21.96 14.30 7.29
C LEU A 2 -21.26 14.69 5.96
N LYS A 3 -21.75 14.21 4.81
CA LYS A 3 -21.24 14.61 3.48
C LYS A 3 -21.37 16.12 3.19
N ARG A 4 -22.42 16.79 3.68
CA ARG A 4 -22.62 18.24 3.47
C ARG A 4 -21.73 19.06 4.41
N SER A 5 -21.54 18.62 5.65
CA SER A 5 -20.61 19.27 6.58
C SER A 5 -19.15 19.18 6.11
N ILE A 6 -18.76 18.06 5.49
CA ILE A 6 -17.42 17.88 4.90
C ILE A 6 -17.23 18.77 3.66
N LEU A 7 -18.25 18.91 2.81
CA LEU A 7 -18.20 19.80 1.64
C LEU A 7 -18.07 21.28 2.03
N VAL A 8 -18.72 21.71 3.12
CA VAL A 8 -18.62 23.09 3.61
C VAL A 8 -17.22 23.38 4.17
N LEU A 9 -16.60 22.42 4.84
CA LEU A 9 -15.21 22.57 5.31
C LEU A 9 -14.23 22.65 4.12
N ALA A 10 -14.39 21.79 3.12
CA ALA A 10 -13.56 21.82 1.90
C ALA A 10 -13.72 23.13 1.10
N ALA A 11 -14.95 23.65 1.01
CA ALA A 11 -15.24 24.93 0.34
C ALA A 11 -14.64 26.13 1.09
N LEU A 12 -14.60 26.11 2.42
CA LEU A 12 -13.95 27.13 3.24
C LEU A 12 -12.42 27.15 3.02
N PHE A 13 -11.78 26.00 2.78
CA PHE A 13 -10.36 25.93 2.44
C PHE A 13 -10.07 26.36 0.99
N ALA A 14 -10.96 26.08 0.04
CA ALA A 14 -10.82 26.53 -1.35
C ALA A 14 -10.93 28.07 -1.49
N ALA A 15 -11.74 28.71 -0.65
CA ALA A 15 -11.94 30.17 -0.68
C ALA A 15 -10.73 30.99 -0.19
N VAL A 16 -9.77 30.37 0.50
CA VAL A 16 -8.56 31.06 1.00
C VAL A 16 -7.43 31.05 -0.05
N GLY A 17 -7.53 30.24 -1.11
CA GLY A 17 -6.48 30.05 -2.12
C GLY A 17 -6.58 30.92 -3.38
N THR A 18 -7.60 31.76 -3.54
CA THR A 18 -7.80 32.55 -4.78
C THR A 18 -7.78 34.06 -4.50
N SER A 19 -6.58 34.63 -4.41
CA SER A 19 -6.39 36.07 -4.62
C SER A 19 -5.00 36.37 -5.19
N ARG A 20 -4.99 37.15 -6.28
CA ARG A 20 -3.87 37.55 -7.18
C ARG A 20 -3.47 36.48 -8.21
N ASN A 21 -3.58 36.67 -9.53
CA ASN A 21 -3.42 37.90 -10.32
C ASN A 21 -4.28 37.93 -11.60
N VAL A 22 -4.80 39.13 -11.90
CA VAL A 22 -5.56 39.51 -13.11
C VAL A 22 -4.64 40.20 -14.12
N HIS A 23 -4.74 39.75 -15.38
CA HIS A 23 -4.45 40.38 -16.68
C HIS A 23 -3.31 41.39 -16.88
N ARG A 24 -2.48 41.12 -17.91
CA ARG A 24 -2.32 42.03 -19.07
C ARG A 24 -1.82 41.31 -20.34
N HIS A 25 -2.38 41.76 -21.47
CA HIS A 25 -2.08 41.52 -22.89
C HIS A 25 -0.58 41.41 -23.25
N GLY A 26 -0.12 40.85 -24.36
CA GLY A 26 -0.73 40.31 -25.58
C GLY A 26 0.35 40.22 -26.68
N ALA A 27 0.10 39.35 -27.67
CA ALA A 27 0.61 39.33 -29.05
C ALA A 27 2.13 39.28 -29.39
N ASN A 28 2.44 38.32 -30.26
CA ASN A 28 3.48 38.30 -31.31
C ASN A 28 4.97 38.26 -30.91
N HIS A 29 5.63 37.11 -31.16
CA HIS A 29 6.73 37.05 -32.12
C HIS A 29 7.14 35.62 -32.48
N ALA A 30 7.27 35.41 -33.78
CA ALA A 30 7.88 34.25 -34.40
C ALA A 30 9.42 34.36 -34.45
N ALA A 31 10.04 33.19 -34.58
CA ALA A 31 11.34 32.89 -35.19
C ALA A 31 12.63 33.03 -34.36
N HIS A 32 13.46 31.98 -34.54
CA HIS A 32 14.88 31.80 -34.20
C HIS A 32 15.24 31.66 -32.72
N VAL A 33 15.74 30.48 -32.33
CA VAL A 33 17.18 30.20 -32.19
C VAL A 33 17.39 28.68 -32.19
N ALA A 34 18.33 28.25 -33.03
CA ALA A 34 18.83 26.89 -33.18
C ALA A 34 19.88 26.54 -32.11
N ASN A 35 20.19 25.24 -32.03
CA ASN A 35 21.41 24.67 -31.46
C ASN A 35 21.64 24.84 -29.94
N THR A 36 21.37 23.76 -29.19
CA THR A 36 22.44 23.14 -28.40
C THR A 36 22.17 21.65 -28.25
N GLN A 37 22.82 20.85 -29.09
CA GLN A 37 23.13 19.45 -28.76
C GLN A 37 24.17 19.48 -27.64
N ALA A 38 23.86 18.86 -26.51
CA ALA A 38 24.85 18.44 -25.54
C ALA A 38 24.49 17.02 -25.11
N GLN A 39 25.43 16.12 -25.39
CA GLN A 39 25.41 14.71 -25.04
C GLN A 39 25.15 14.54 -23.54
N VAL A 40 24.13 13.76 -23.20
CA VAL A 40 24.08 13.07 -21.91
C VAL A 40 24.18 11.59 -22.25
N SER A 41 25.38 11.07 -22.03
CA SER A 41 25.73 9.66 -22.12
C SER A 41 24.73 8.81 -21.33
N ALA A 42 24.35 7.69 -21.93
CA ALA A 42 23.58 6.63 -21.31
C ALA A 42 24.22 6.25 -19.96
N VAL A 43 23.52 6.60 -18.88
CA VAL A 43 23.73 5.99 -17.58
C VAL A 43 22.81 4.78 -17.57
N ASP A 44 23.40 3.59 -17.61
CA ASP A 44 22.75 2.34 -17.25
C ASP A 44 22.23 2.46 -15.81
N ILE A 45 20.97 2.86 -15.67
CA ILE A 45 20.23 2.72 -14.42
C ILE A 45 19.80 1.26 -14.37
N GLN A 46 20.63 0.43 -13.73
CA GLN A 46 20.14 -0.81 -13.17
C GLN A 46 19.07 -0.45 -12.14
N VAL A 47 17.80 -0.48 -12.55
CA VAL A 47 16.66 -0.47 -11.64
C VAL A 47 16.65 -1.82 -10.95
N GLN A 48 17.44 -1.93 -9.89
CA GLN A 48 17.33 -2.98 -8.91
C GLN A 48 16.03 -2.72 -8.16
N GLY A 49 14.93 -3.17 -8.77
CA GLY A 49 13.65 -3.24 -8.09
C GLY A 49 13.80 -4.28 -7.00
N ASP A 50 13.99 -3.83 -5.76
CA ASP A 50 14.00 -4.68 -4.59
C ASP A 50 12.66 -5.42 -4.52
N VAL A 51 12.68 -6.65 -5.02
CA VAL A 51 11.66 -7.66 -4.78
C VAL A 51 11.67 -7.89 -3.29
N ILE A 52 10.65 -7.39 -2.58
CA ILE A 52 10.46 -7.65 -1.14
C ILE A 52 10.52 -9.17 -0.93
N PRO A 53 11.59 -9.70 -0.32
CA PRO A 53 11.80 -11.14 -0.26
C PRO A 53 11.14 -11.64 1.02
N ASP A 54 9.82 -11.84 1.03
CA ASP A 54 9.14 -12.78 1.96
C ASP A 54 7.61 -12.81 1.80
N ILE A 55 7.14 -13.05 0.58
CA ILE A 55 5.78 -13.55 0.33
C ILE A 55 5.91 -14.91 -0.38
N GLN A 56 6.57 -15.88 0.26
CA GLN A 56 6.91 -17.14 -0.41
C GLN A 56 5.77 -18.17 -0.48
N ASN A 57 4.65 -17.96 0.22
CA ASN A 57 3.50 -18.87 0.18
C ASN A 57 2.20 -18.26 -0.33
N ALA A 58 2.14 -16.95 -0.64
CA ALA A 58 0.92 -16.38 -1.21
C ALA A 58 0.49 -17.17 -2.44
N ASP A 59 -0.81 -17.42 -2.56
CA ASP A 59 -1.45 -17.98 -3.74
C ASP A 59 -0.72 -17.45 -4.99
N ILE A 60 -0.14 -18.35 -5.79
CA ILE A 60 0.84 -18.11 -6.87
C ILE A 60 0.41 -16.97 -7.82
N CYS A 61 -0.87 -16.61 -7.83
CA CYS A 61 -1.50 -15.61 -8.68
C CYS A 61 -1.87 -14.28 -7.99
N SER A 62 -1.20 -13.93 -6.88
CA SER A 62 -1.38 -12.66 -6.19
C SER A 62 -0.14 -11.79 -6.35
N PHE A 63 -0.32 -10.57 -6.83
CA PHE A 63 0.79 -9.66 -7.14
C PHE A 63 0.68 -8.38 -6.32
N TYR A 64 1.78 -8.03 -5.65
CA TYR A 64 1.91 -6.75 -4.96
C TYR A 64 2.94 -5.89 -5.71
N LYS A 65 2.50 -4.79 -6.33
CA LYS A 65 3.41 -3.91 -7.06
C LYS A 65 2.93 -2.45 -7.02
N LYS A 66 3.86 -1.52 -6.76
CA LYS A 66 3.61 -0.07 -6.65
C LYS A 66 2.36 0.26 -5.82
N ASP A 67 2.26 -0.34 -4.64
CA ASP A 67 1.20 -0.10 -3.66
C ASP A 67 -0.20 -0.62 -4.02
N SER A 68 -0.31 -1.39 -5.10
CA SER A 68 -1.54 -2.04 -5.51
C SER A 68 -1.41 -3.54 -5.36
N PHE A 69 -2.46 -4.17 -4.82
CA PHE A 69 -2.58 -5.61 -4.68
C PHE A 69 -3.57 -6.16 -5.69
N TYR A 70 -3.12 -7.09 -6.51
CA TYR A 70 -3.91 -7.74 -7.55
C TYR A 70 -4.10 -9.21 -7.21
N VAL A 71 -5.33 -9.70 -7.34
CA VAL A 71 -5.68 -11.11 -7.15
C VAL A 71 -6.23 -11.64 -8.46
N LEU A 72 -5.40 -12.35 -9.22
CA LEU A 72 -5.79 -12.85 -10.54
C LEU A 72 -6.32 -14.29 -10.51
N LYS A 73 -6.50 -14.88 -9.32
CA LYS A 73 -6.97 -16.28 -9.14
C LYS A 73 -8.28 -16.57 -9.88
N PHE A 74 -9.14 -15.57 -10.01
CA PHE A 74 -10.43 -15.68 -10.68
C PHE A 74 -10.33 -15.63 -12.22
N ILE A 75 -9.17 -15.24 -12.76
CA ILE A 75 -8.87 -15.21 -14.20
C ILE A 75 -8.14 -16.49 -14.65
N ILE A 76 -7.85 -17.42 -13.74
CA ILE A 76 -7.20 -18.67 -14.10
C ILE A 76 -8.19 -19.51 -14.93
N ALA A 77 -7.82 -19.83 -16.17
CA ALA A 77 -8.64 -20.67 -17.02
C ALA A 77 -8.61 -22.12 -16.51
N GLN A 78 -9.75 -22.61 -16.02
CA GLN A 78 -9.89 -23.98 -15.56
C GLN A 78 -10.37 -24.87 -16.71
N GLY A 79 -9.49 -25.75 -17.20
CA GLY A 79 -9.83 -26.72 -18.24
C GLY A 79 -9.81 -26.19 -19.68
N PHE A 80 -9.47 -24.92 -19.89
CA PHE A 80 -9.21 -24.33 -21.21
C PHE A 80 -7.97 -23.42 -21.17
N ASN A 81 -7.51 -22.98 -22.33
CA ASN A 81 -6.44 -21.97 -22.46
C ASN A 81 -7.03 -20.73 -23.14
N TYR A 82 -6.55 -19.56 -22.76
CA TYR A 82 -6.82 -18.36 -23.55
C TYR A 82 -6.11 -18.49 -24.88
N ASN A 83 -6.82 -18.30 -25.98
CA ASN A 83 -6.22 -18.36 -27.30
C ASN A 83 -6.71 -17.22 -28.19
N LYS A 84 -5.83 -16.80 -29.11
CA LYS A 84 -6.18 -15.85 -30.15
C LYS A 84 -5.32 -16.14 -31.38
N THR A 85 -5.93 -16.14 -32.56
CA THR A 85 -5.24 -16.33 -33.84
C THR A 85 -5.04 -15.00 -34.54
N GLN A 86 -3.80 -14.66 -34.87
CA GLN A 86 -3.48 -13.44 -35.59
C GLN A 86 -3.83 -13.63 -37.07
N THR A 87 -4.81 -12.88 -37.55
CA THR A 87 -5.37 -13.06 -38.91
C THR A 87 -4.37 -12.81 -40.04
N THR A 88 -3.30 -12.05 -39.80
CA THR A 88 -2.30 -11.69 -40.82
C THR A 88 -1.26 -12.79 -41.07
N VAL A 89 -0.87 -13.54 -40.04
CA VAL A 89 0.22 -14.54 -40.12
C VAL A 89 -0.30 -15.98 -39.95
N GLY A 90 -1.50 -16.14 -39.39
CA GLY A 90 -2.07 -17.45 -39.07
C GLY A 90 -1.48 -18.08 -37.80
N GLU A 91 -0.71 -17.31 -37.02
CA GLU A 91 -0.16 -17.77 -35.74
C GLU A 91 -1.24 -17.74 -34.66
N THR A 92 -1.31 -18.79 -33.85
CA THR A 92 -2.22 -18.88 -32.71
C THR A 92 -1.42 -18.84 -31.42
N VAL A 93 -1.69 -17.83 -30.60
CA VAL A 93 -1.07 -17.68 -29.29
C VAL A 93 -2.00 -18.29 -28.26
N GLU A 94 -1.48 -19.22 -27.47
CA GLU A 94 -2.17 -19.87 -26.36
C GLU A 94 -1.46 -19.54 -25.05
N PHE A 95 -2.20 -19.14 -24.04
CA PHE A 95 -1.63 -18.81 -22.73
C PHE A 95 -2.62 -19.10 -21.61
N ASN A 96 -2.10 -19.23 -20.40
CA ASN A 96 -2.89 -19.32 -19.20
C ASN A 96 -2.24 -18.47 -18.10
N ILE A 97 -3.08 -17.89 -17.24
CA ILE A 97 -2.64 -16.99 -16.19
C ILE A 97 -2.38 -17.83 -14.94
N CYS A 98 -1.15 -17.78 -14.43
CA CYS A 98 -0.71 -18.45 -13.20
C CYS A 98 -0.93 -19.97 -13.11
N SER A 99 -1.25 -20.61 -14.22
CA SER A 99 -1.29 -22.07 -14.32
C SER A 99 -0.70 -22.48 -15.66
N PRO A 100 -0.09 -23.67 -15.75
CA PRO A 100 0.36 -24.21 -17.02
C PRO A 100 -0.78 -24.37 -18.02
N LEU A 101 -0.44 -24.46 -19.30
CA LEU A 101 -1.39 -24.76 -20.37
C LEU A 101 -2.10 -26.09 -20.12
N ASN A 102 -3.42 -26.09 -20.24
CA ASN A 102 -4.28 -27.25 -20.13
C ASN A 102 -4.27 -28.07 -21.43
N GLY A 103 -4.55 -29.37 -21.34
CA GLY A 103 -4.82 -30.23 -22.51
C GLY A 103 -3.58 -30.73 -23.27
N ILE A 104 -2.36 -30.44 -22.82
CA ILE A 104 -1.13 -30.95 -23.44
C ILE A 104 -0.76 -32.30 -22.81
N THR A 105 -1.17 -33.39 -23.47
CA THR A 105 -0.90 -34.76 -23.01
C THR A 105 0.42 -35.33 -23.52
N ASP A 106 0.90 -34.84 -24.66
CA ASP A 106 2.14 -35.33 -25.26
C ASP A 106 3.35 -34.83 -24.47
N GLU A 107 4.18 -35.76 -24.03
CA GLU A 107 5.41 -35.48 -23.30
C GLU A 107 6.49 -34.81 -24.16
N GLN A 108 6.41 -34.98 -25.48
CA GLN A 108 7.34 -34.39 -26.43
C GLN A 108 6.92 -32.99 -26.90
N ASP A 109 5.73 -32.51 -26.50
CA ASP A 109 5.28 -31.17 -26.86
C ASP A 109 6.13 -30.12 -26.13
N ALA A 110 6.76 -29.23 -26.90
CA ALA A 110 7.62 -28.15 -26.40
C ALA A 110 6.89 -27.20 -25.42
N CYS A 111 5.56 -27.19 -25.43
CA CYS A 111 4.74 -26.35 -24.57
C CYS A 111 4.20 -27.07 -23.31
N LYS A 112 4.55 -28.34 -23.09
CA LYS A 112 4.18 -29.07 -21.85
C LYS A 112 4.78 -28.39 -20.62
N GLY A 113 3.92 -28.09 -19.65
CA GLY A 113 4.31 -27.44 -18.39
C GLY A 113 4.68 -25.95 -18.53
N ARG A 114 4.43 -25.35 -19.70
CA ARG A 114 4.63 -23.91 -19.95
C ARG A 114 3.33 -23.15 -19.72
N PHE A 115 3.43 -21.84 -19.51
CA PHE A 115 2.32 -20.92 -19.29
C PHE A 115 1.84 -20.24 -20.57
N ALA A 116 2.72 -20.11 -21.57
CA ALA A 116 2.40 -19.49 -22.85
C ALA A 116 3.15 -20.17 -24.01
N CYS A 117 2.49 -20.25 -25.16
CA CYS A 117 2.94 -20.94 -26.37
C CYS A 117 2.41 -20.22 -27.62
N VAL A 118 3.17 -20.23 -28.71
CA VAL A 118 2.69 -19.82 -30.03
C VAL A 118 2.76 -21.01 -30.98
N THR A 119 1.71 -21.21 -31.76
CA THR A 119 1.63 -22.22 -32.82
C THR A 119 1.66 -21.49 -34.16
N ASP A 120 2.63 -21.80 -35.00
CA ASP A 120 2.70 -21.22 -36.35
C ASP A 120 1.67 -21.84 -37.31
N SER A 121 1.60 -21.32 -38.53
CA SER A 121 0.69 -21.82 -39.57
C SER A 121 1.01 -23.25 -40.05
N LEU A 122 2.19 -23.79 -39.71
CA LEU A 122 2.60 -25.17 -39.99
C LEU A 122 2.31 -26.11 -38.81
N GLY A 123 1.76 -25.61 -37.71
CA GLY A 123 1.48 -26.37 -36.50
C GLY A 123 2.69 -26.56 -35.59
N LYS A 124 3.83 -25.90 -35.85
CA LYS A 124 5.00 -25.93 -34.97
C LYS A 124 4.75 -25.05 -33.76
N LYS A 125 4.87 -25.66 -32.58
CA LYS A 125 4.73 -24.99 -31.28
C LYS A 125 6.06 -24.44 -30.79
N THR A 126 6.05 -23.19 -30.35
CA THR A 126 7.22 -22.48 -29.80
C THR A 126 6.84 -21.94 -28.42
N PRO A 127 7.54 -22.33 -27.34
CA PRO A 127 7.22 -21.85 -25.99
C PRO A 127 7.57 -20.36 -25.83
N LEU A 128 6.65 -19.60 -25.24
CA LEU A 128 6.81 -18.18 -24.90
C LEU A 128 7.12 -17.95 -23.42
N SER A 129 7.17 -19.02 -22.62
CA SER A 129 7.48 -18.96 -21.18
C SER A 129 8.43 -20.09 -20.75
N GLY A 130 9.07 -19.94 -19.60
CA GLY A 130 9.70 -21.03 -18.86
C GLY A 130 8.69 -22.03 -18.26
N THR A 131 9.19 -23.07 -17.58
CA THR A 131 8.41 -24.01 -16.76
C THR A 131 8.26 -23.55 -15.30
N ASP A 132 9.20 -22.78 -14.79
CA ASP A 132 9.16 -22.24 -13.43
C ASP A 132 8.42 -20.91 -13.41
N PHE A 133 7.31 -20.84 -12.67
CA PHE A 133 6.45 -19.65 -12.58
C PHE A 133 7.23 -18.38 -12.20
N LYS A 134 8.12 -18.47 -11.19
CA LYS A 134 8.80 -17.29 -10.63
C LYS A 134 9.77 -16.64 -11.59
N SER A 135 10.47 -17.44 -12.39
CA SER A 135 11.40 -16.94 -13.42
C SER A 135 10.70 -16.62 -14.74
N SER A 136 9.51 -17.21 -14.98
CA SER A 136 8.82 -17.09 -16.27
C SER A 136 7.87 -15.92 -16.34
N ILE A 137 7.25 -15.50 -15.24
CA ILE A 137 6.22 -14.46 -15.23
C ILE A 137 6.69 -13.27 -14.41
N ILE A 138 6.93 -12.16 -15.11
CA ILE A 138 7.34 -10.90 -14.51
C ILE A 138 6.12 -9.97 -14.51
N PRO A 139 5.51 -9.69 -13.34
CA PRO A 139 4.40 -8.74 -13.25
C PRO A 139 4.93 -7.32 -13.39
N GLU A 140 4.31 -6.50 -14.23
CA GLU A 140 4.60 -5.08 -14.46
C GLU A 140 3.33 -4.26 -14.24
N VAL A 141 3.41 -3.17 -13.49
CA VAL A 141 2.23 -2.29 -13.30
C VAL A 141 2.15 -1.36 -14.49
N MET A 142 1.01 -1.39 -15.18
CA MET A 142 0.73 -0.40 -16.21
C MET A 142 0.43 0.92 -15.54
N LEU A 143 1.30 1.90 -15.76
CA LEU A 143 0.97 3.28 -15.43
C LEU A 143 -0.17 3.71 -16.34
N GLN A 144 -1.18 4.35 -15.74
CA GLN A 144 -2.33 4.84 -16.46
C GLN A 144 -1.85 5.77 -17.58
N ARG A 145 -2.18 5.44 -18.84
CA ARG A 145 -1.80 6.28 -19.96
C ARG A 145 -2.76 7.47 -19.96
N GLN A 146 -2.20 8.68 -19.99
CA GLN A 146 -2.92 9.94 -19.80
C GLN A 146 -4.04 10.21 -20.83
N ASP A 147 -4.06 9.47 -21.95
CA ASP A 147 -4.98 9.71 -23.06
C ASP A 147 -6.16 8.73 -23.18
N ASP A 148 -6.19 7.64 -22.42
CA ASP A 148 -7.25 6.62 -22.57
C ASP A 148 -8.07 6.43 -21.30
N SER A 149 -9.39 6.27 -21.45
CA SER A 149 -10.36 5.92 -20.41
C SER A 149 -10.06 4.60 -19.66
N GLU A 150 -8.95 3.95 -19.99
CA GLU A 150 -8.51 2.68 -19.43
C GLU A 150 -7.92 2.90 -18.04
N LYS A 151 -8.68 2.49 -17.02
CA LYS A 151 -8.22 2.50 -15.63
C LYS A 151 -7.03 1.55 -15.52
N GLY A 152 -5.92 2.05 -14.96
CA GLY A 152 -4.66 1.31 -14.89
C GLY A 152 -4.80 -0.12 -14.37
N GLY A 153 -3.96 -1.02 -14.86
CA GLY A 153 -4.04 -2.45 -14.57
C GLY A 153 -2.66 -3.11 -14.43
N LEU A 154 -2.59 -4.40 -14.76
CA LEU A 154 -1.42 -5.23 -14.54
C LEU A 154 -0.97 -5.87 -15.86
N SER A 155 0.28 -5.66 -16.24
CA SER A 155 0.91 -6.34 -17.35
C SER A 155 1.64 -7.59 -16.83
N LEU A 156 1.48 -8.73 -17.49
CA LEU A 156 2.19 -9.96 -17.20
C LEU A 156 3.14 -10.26 -18.36
N VAL A 157 4.44 -10.26 -18.09
CA VAL A 157 5.46 -10.58 -19.10
C VAL A 157 5.93 -12.01 -18.90
N TYR A 158 5.60 -12.88 -19.86
CA TYR A 158 6.07 -14.25 -19.95
C TYR A 158 7.39 -14.27 -20.73
N VAL A 159 8.46 -14.76 -20.13
CA VAL A 159 9.79 -14.83 -20.75
C VAL A 159 10.10 -16.27 -21.14
N GLY A 160 10.32 -16.52 -22.43
CA GLY A 160 10.73 -17.83 -22.94
C GLY A 160 12.11 -18.24 -22.44
N SER A 161 12.37 -19.56 -22.30
CA SER A 161 13.67 -20.05 -21.82
C SER A 161 14.68 -20.31 -22.94
N GLU A 162 14.22 -20.78 -24.10
CA GLU A 162 15.07 -21.48 -25.09
C GLU A 162 15.19 -20.78 -26.44
N ASN A 163 14.15 -20.08 -26.91
CA ASN A 163 14.14 -19.51 -28.24
C ASN A 163 14.54 -18.04 -28.22
N SER A 164 15.62 -17.72 -28.94
CA SER A 164 16.00 -16.36 -29.25
C SER A 164 15.30 -15.86 -30.50
N CYS A 165 15.19 -14.55 -30.62
CA CYS A 165 14.55 -13.91 -31.75
C CYS A 165 15.46 -13.89 -32.98
N SER A 166 14.87 -13.99 -34.17
CA SER A 166 15.62 -14.13 -35.42
C SER A 166 16.62 -13.00 -35.68
N ASN A 167 16.36 -11.81 -35.15
CA ASN A 167 17.20 -10.62 -35.34
C ASN A 167 18.20 -10.37 -34.21
N ASP A 168 17.99 -10.96 -33.03
CA ASP A 168 18.84 -10.74 -31.86
C ASP A 168 18.93 -12.01 -31.02
N THR A 169 20.07 -12.68 -31.08
CA THR A 169 20.31 -13.92 -30.33
C THR A 169 20.30 -13.71 -28.81
N ASN A 170 20.43 -12.46 -28.34
CA ASN A 170 20.43 -12.13 -26.92
C ASN A 170 19.02 -11.87 -26.36
N GLN A 171 18.03 -11.62 -27.23
CA GLN A 171 16.65 -11.40 -26.80
C GLN A 171 15.84 -12.68 -26.93
N LYS A 172 15.16 -13.04 -25.85
CA LYS A 172 14.28 -14.22 -25.80
C LYS A 172 12.88 -13.83 -26.22
N LEU A 173 12.23 -14.71 -26.97
CA LEU A 173 10.84 -14.54 -27.36
C LEU A 173 9.96 -14.48 -26.11
N SER A 174 9.13 -13.44 -26.02
CA SER A 174 8.31 -13.16 -24.84
C SER A 174 6.87 -12.81 -25.20
N LEU A 175 5.96 -13.06 -24.27
CA LEU A 175 4.56 -12.65 -24.35
C LEU A 175 4.30 -11.57 -23.31
N ARG A 176 3.69 -10.46 -23.68
CA ARG A 176 3.18 -9.45 -22.75
C ARG A 176 1.66 -9.49 -22.78
N VAL A 177 1.04 -9.71 -21.63
CA VAL A 177 -0.42 -9.67 -21.47
C VAL A 177 -0.79 -8.49 -20.59
N ASP A 178 -1.35 -7.46 -21.20
CA ASP A 178 -1.81 -6.24 -20.56
C ASP A 178 -3.25 -6.42 -20.06
N LEU A 179 -3.41 -6.59 -18.75
CA LEU A 179 -4.69 -6.75 -18.08
C LEU A 179 -5.24 -5.38 -17.65
N TYR A 180 -6.32 -4.95 -18.28
CA TYR A 180 -7.00 -3.69 -17.98
C TYR A 180 -8.13 -3.90 -16.99
N CYS A 181 -8.20 -3.01 -15.99
CA CYS A 181 -9.29 -2.99 -15.03
C CYS A 181 -10.56 -2.46 -15.70
N ASP A 182 -11.54 -3.34 -15.85
CA ASP A 182 -12.89 -2.96 -16.26
C ASP A 182 -13.86 -3.36 -15.15
N ALA A 183 -14.30 -2.36 -14.36
CA ALA A 183 -15.22 -2.59 -13.24
C ALA A 183 -16.63 -2.98 -13.71
N ASP A 184 -16.97 -2.63 -14.95
CA ASP A 184 -18.28 -2.84 -15.58
C ASP A 184 -18.27 -4.05 -16.52
N ALA A 185 -17.13 -4.73 -16.67
CA ALA A 185 -17.05 -6.08 -17.23
C ALA A 185 -17.81 -7.03 -16.29
N ASP A 186 -19.14 -7.05 -16.43
CA ASP A 186 -20.08 -7.65 -15.49
C ASP A 186 -20.90 -8.76 -16.18
N ARG A 187 -20.87 -9.92 -15.52
CA ARG A 187 -22.02 -10.73 -15.10
C ARG A 187 -22.81 -11.59 -16.09
N ASP A 188 -22.88 -11.27 -17.38
CA ASP A 188 -23.96 -11.84 -18.21
C ASP A 188 -23.56 -13.00 -19.15
N THR A 189 -22.30 -13.44 -19.17
CA THR A 189 -21.95 -14.67 -19.90
C THR A 189 -20.95 -15.48 -19.10
N ASN A 190 -21.13 -16.82 -19.05
CA ASN A 190 -20.25 -17.80 -18.40
C ASN A 190 -18.83 -17.86 -19.01
N ASN A 191 -18.24 -16.71 -19.24
CA ASN A 191 -17.32 -16.44 -20.34
C ASN A 191 -16.58 -15.12 -20.00
N ASP A 192 -16.08 -15.00 -18.77
CA ASP A 192 -15.53 -13.77 -18.13
C ASP A 192 -14.22 -13.21 -18.74
N ALA A 193 -13.91 -13.54 -20.00
CA ALA A 193 -12.70 -13.11 -20.70
C ALA A 193 -12.93 -13.04 -22.23
N HIS A 194 -13.65 -12.03 -22.72
CA HIS A 194 -13.99 -11.96 -24.17
C HIS A 194 -13.30 -10.89 -25.01
N ASP A 195 -12.79 -9.82 -24.42
CA ASP A 195 -12.06 -8.83 -25.23
C ASP A 195 -10.55 -9.11 -25.18
N LEU A 196 -10.19 -10.27 -25.75
CA LEU A 196 -8.81 -10.53 -26.16
C LEU A 196 -8.56 -9.78 -27.46
N GLU A 197 -7.88 -8.65 -27.35
CA GLU A 197 -7.43 -7.87 -28.48
C GLU A 197 -5.93 -8.07 -28.67
N PHE A 198 -5.52 -8.40 -29.90
CA PHE A 198 -4.11 -8.32 -30.25
C PHE A 198 -3.70 -6.85 -30.23
N ASN A 199 -2.70 -6.55 -29.42
CA ASN A 199 -2.11 -5.23 -29.46
C ASN A 199 -1.12 -5.23 -30.63
N ASN A 200 -1.57 -4.80 -31.82
CA ASN A 200 -0.71 -4.61 -33.00
C ASN A 200 0.32 -3.47 -32.82
N TYR A 201 0.53 -2.98 -31.59
CA TYR A 201 1.62 -2.06 -31.33
C TYR A 201 2.92 -2.78 -31.62
N GLU A 202 3.83 -2.08 -32.31
CA GLU A 202 5.21 -2.45 -32.59
C GLU A 202 6.03 -2.61 -31.29
N PHE A 203 5.60 -3.48 -30.37
CA PHE A 203 6.56 -4.11 -29.50
C PHE A 203 7.51 -4.83 -30.45
N GLY A 204 8.81 -4.55 -30.33
CA GLY A 204 9.82 -5.05 -31.28
C GLY A 204 9.63 -6.54 -31.56
N GLN A 205 10.17 -7.02 -32.69
CA GLN A 205 9.91 -8.35 -33.28
C GLN A 205 10.05 -9.60 -32.35
N CYS A 206 10.39 -9.39 -31.08
CA CYS A 206 10.64 -10.38 -30.05
C CYS A 206 9.62 -10.42 -28.90
N GLN A 207 8.60 -9.53 -28.90
CA GLN A 207 7.59 -9.49 -27.84
C GLN A 207 6.18 -9.41 -28.43
N ILE A 208 5.37 -10.44 -28.17
CA ILE A 208 3.97 -10.50 -28.60
C ILE A 208 3.11 -9.80 -27.55
N GLY A 209 2.33 -8.79 -27.95
CA GLY A 209 1.45 -8.04 -27.04
C GLY A 209 -0.02 -8.47 -27.14
N MET A 210 -0.64 -8.79 -26.01
CA MET A 210 -2.08 -9.05 -25.90
C MET A 210 -2.70 -8.13 -24.86
N LYS A 211 -3.91 -7.65 -25.14
CA LYS A 211 -4.73 -6.90 -24.19
C LYS A 211 -5.89 -7.76 -23.75
N MET A 212 -6.21 -7.69 -22.47
CA MET A 212 -7.40 -8.31 -21.91
C MET A 212 -8.04 -7.38 -20.92
N LYS A 213 -9.36 -7.20 -21.01
CA LYS A 213 -10.15 -6.49 -20.00
C LYS A 213 -10.75 -7.49 -19.03
N SER A 214 -10.63 -7.23 -17.72
CA SER A 214 -11.27 -8.06 -16.70
C SER A 214 -11.53 -7.26 -15.44
N LYS A 215 -12.65 -7.55 -14.77
CA LYS A 215 -12.94 -7.03 -13.42
C LYS A 215 -11.93 -7.46 -12.38
N HIS A 216 -11.35 -8.65 -12.55
CA HIS A 216 -10.34 -9.19 -11.64
C HIS A 216 -8.94 -8.64 -11.91
N ALA A 217 -8.75 -7.91 -13.02
CA ALA A 217 -7.54 -7.14 -13.26
C ALA A 217 -7.54 -5.80 -12.48
N CYS A 218 -8.68 -5.41 -11.93
CA CYS A 218 -8.75 -4.32 -10.96
C CYS A 218 -7.99 -4.71 -9.69
N TYR A 219 -7.18 -3.78 -9.19
CA TYR A 219 -6.57 -3.95 -7.89
C TYR A 219 -7.67 -4.12 -6.85
N VAL A 220 -7.50 -5.09 -5.95
CA VAL A 220 -8.42 -5.31 -4.83
C VAL A 220 -8.22 -4.19 -3.83
N PHE A 221 -6.95 -3.90 -3.56
CA PHE A 221 -6.51 -2.81 -2.70
C PHE A 221 -5.50 -1.92 -3.40
N SER A 222 -5.70 -0.61 -3.29
CA SER A 222 -4.63 0.38 -3.48
C SER A 222 -4.39 0.99 -2.12
N LEU A 223 -3.16 0.97 -1.62
CA LEU A 223 -2.81 1.87 -0.52
C LEU A 223 -3.21 3.28 -0.97
N GLY A 224 -3.98 3.95 -0.11
CA GLY A 224 -4.44 5.30 -0.42
C GLY A 224 -3.26 6.24 -0.69
N PRO A 225 -3.47 7.34 -1.44
CA PRO A 225 -2.39 8.27 -1.79
C PRO A 225 -1.53 8.70 -0.60
N PHE A 226 -2.12 8.82 0.60
CA PHE A 226 -1.41 9.09 1.85
C PHE A 226 -0.33 8.05 2.18
N PHE A 227 -0.63 6.75 2.10
CA PHE A 227 0.34 5.71 2.43
C PHE A 227 1.45 5.61 1.38
N ARG A 228 1.14 5.89 0.11
CA ARG A 228 2.15 6.04 -0.94
C ARG A 228 3.08 7.22 -0.65
N TYR A 229 2.54 8.34 -0.21
CA TYR A 229 3.33 9.49 0.20
C TYR A 229 4.25 9.12 1.39
N VAL A 230 3.74 8.41 2.38
CA VAL A 230 4.53 7.92 3.51
C VAL A 230 5.60 6.91 3.07
N SER A 231 5.29 5.97 2.16
CA SER A 231 6.24 4.97 1.67
C SER A 231 7.31 5.61 0.78
N LYS A 232 6.97 6.61 -0.02
CA LYS A 232 7.93 7.39 -0.83
C LYS A 232 8.95 8.12 0.05
N TYR A 233 8.50 8.71 1.15
CA TYR A 233 9.36 9.41 2.11
C TYR A 233 9.60 8.60 3.38
N TYR A 234 9.70 7.27 3.26
CA TYR A 234 9.81 6.35 4.40
C TYR A 234 10.97 6.70 5.34
N PHE A 235 12.07 7.24 4.80
CA PHE A 235 13.23 7.63 5.60
C PHE A 235 12.92 8.78 6.57
N LEU A 236 12.04 9.72 6.23
CA LEU A 236 11.71 10.85 7.09
C LEU A 236 10.71 10.41 8.16
N PHE A 237 9.64 9.73 7.72
CA PHE A 237 8.60 9.24 8.62
C PHE A 237 9.11 8.17 9.58
N GLY A 238 9.92 7.23 9.10
CA GLY A 238 10.56 6.20 9.92
C GLY A 238 11.39 6.80 11.05
N LEU A 239 12.29 7.74 10.74
CA LEU A 239 13.11 8.42 11.75
C LEU A 239 12.24 9.20 12.74
N GLY A 240 11.26 9.94 12.24
CA GLY A 240 10.34 10.71 13.09
C GLY A 240 9.57 9.81 14.06
N MET A 241 9.05 8.67 13.59
CA MET A 241 8.33 7.70 14.42
C MET A 241 9.23 7.03 15.46
N ILE A 242 10.50 6.73 15.12
CA ILE A 242 11.48 6.18 16.06
C ILE A 242 11.77 7.18 17.19
N LEU A 243 12.12 8.42 16.85
CA LEU A 243 12.48 9.45 17.83
C LEU A 243 11.30 9.81 18.72
N MET A 244 10.12 10.01 18.12
CA MET A 244 8.90 10.31 18.85
C MET A 244 8.44 9.12 19.69
N GLY A 245 8.57 7.89 19.19
CA GLY A 245 8.25 6.66 19.90
C GLY A 245 9.09 6.50 21.18
N LEU A 246 10.40 6.72 21.07
CA LEU A 246 11.30 6.73 22.24
C LEU A 246 10.95 7.86 23.22
N PHE A 247 10.69 9.07 22.71
CA PHE A 247 10.32 10.21 23.56
C PHE A 247 9.03 9.94 24.35
N ILE A 248 7.97 9.48 23.69
CA ILE A 248 6.68 9.17 24.32
C ILE A 248 6.81 7.97 25.27
N GLY A 249 7.53 6.93 24.83
CA GLY A 249 7.68 5.69 25.59
C GLY A 249 8.50 5.83 26.87
N PHE A 250 9.54 6.67 26.88
CA PHE A 250 10.35 6.90 28.08
C PHE A 250 9.87 8.09 28.90
N LEU A 251 9.50 9.21 28.27
CA LEU A 251 9.22 10.47 28.98
C LEU A 251 7.73 10.78 29.12
N GLY A 252 6.84 9.91 28.61
CA GLY A 252 5.40 10.12 28.52
C GLY A 252 4.75 10.63 29.81
N ARG A 253 5.00 9.96 30.94
CA ARG A 253 4.42 10.39 32.23
C ARG A 253 5.04 11.67 32.80
N LYS A 254 6.35 11.86 32.64
CA LYS A 254 7.09 13.01 33.20
C LYS A 254 6.74 14.30 32.45
N LEU A 255 6.57 14.20 31.13
CA LEU A 255 6.28 15.32 30.23
C LEU A 255 4.87 15.17 29.64
N ILE A 256 3.87 15.00 30.50
CA ILE A 256 2.49 14.73 30.08
C ILE A 256 1.91 15.77 29.12
N HIS A 257 2.15 17.07 29.33
CA HIS A 257 1.63 18.12 28.44
C HIS A 257 2.28 18.05 27.04
N PRO A 258 3.63 18.02 26.91
CA PRO A 258 4.27 17.76 25.61
C PRO A 258 3.80 16.47 24.95
N THR A 259 3.66 15.37 25.70
CA THR A 259 3.23 14.08 25.16
C THR A 259 1.80 14.13 24.62
N ILE A 260 0.86 14.72 25.35
CA ILE A 260 -0.51 14.91 24.88
C ILE A 260 -0.53 15.80 23.63
N CYS A 261 0.27 16.88 23.60
CA CYS A 261 0.39 17.74 22.44
C CYS A 261 0.92 16.98 21.22
N MET A 262 1.99 16.18 21.38
CA MET A 262 2.59 15.39 20.30
C MET A 262 1.63 14.33 19.77
N VAL A 263 1.03 13.52 20.65
CA VAL A 263 0.09 12.47 20.24
C VAL A 263 -1.16 13.07 19.59
N GLY A 264 -1.71 14.15 20.17
CA GLY A 264 -2.86 14.85 19.59
C GLY A 264 -2.55 15.42 18.21
N THR A 265 -1.38 16.04 18.04
CA THR A 265 -0.91 16.55 16.74
C THR A 265 -0.77 15.42 15.73
N LEU A 266 -0.10 14.32 16.11
CA LEU A 266 0.12 13.18 15.23
C LEU A 266 -1.18 12.54 14.77
N LEU A 267 -2.12 12.33 15.69
CA LEU A 267 -3.43 11.77 15.39
C LEU A 267 -4.21 12.67 14.44
N PHE A 268 -4.24 13.98 14.72
CA PHE A 268 -4.92 14.93 13.86
C PHE A 268 -4.32 14.95 12.45
N VAL A 269 -2.99 15.12 12.35
CA VAL A 269 -2.27 15.16 11.06
C VAL A 269 -2.52 13.89 10.26
N THR A 270 -2.41 12.72 10.90
CA THR A 270 -2.60 11.43 10.20
C THR A 270 -4.04 11.29 9.70
N LEU A 271 -5.04 11.58 10.54
CA LEU A 271 -6.44 11.44 10.14
C LEU A 271 -6.86 12.48 9.10
N SER A 272 -6.42 13.74 9.25
CA SER A 272 -6.74 14.81 8.31
C SER A 272 -6.03 14.62 6.98
N ALA A 273 -4.74 14.25 6.99
CA ALA A 273 -3.99 13.95 5.77
C ALA A 273 -4.59 12.73 5.08
N TRP A 274 -4.90 11.64 5.80
CA TRP A 274 -5.56 10.48 5.22
C TRP A 274 -6.90 10.85 4.56
N LEU A 275 -7.73 11.65 5.24
CA LEU A 275 -9.02 12.09 4.71
C LEU A 275 -8.85 12.98 3.46
N ILE A 276 -7.96 13.99 3.51
CA ILE A 276 -7.76 14.94 2.42
C ILE A 276 -7.13 14.25 1.20
N PHE A 277 -6.10 13.42 1.40
CA PHE A 277 -5.48 12.66 0.31
C PHE A 277 -6.46 11.68 -0.34
N THR A 278 -7.39 11.12 0.42
CA THR A 278 -8.42 10.23 -0.14
C THR A 278 -9.51 10.98 -0.91
N LEU A 279 -9.86 12.21 -0.50
CA LEU A 279 -10.95 12.97 -1.09
C LEU A 279 -10.52 13.93 -2.21
N ALA A 280 -9.29 14.44 -2.19
CA ALA A 280 -8.87 15.56 -3.01
C ALA A 280 -7.68 15.26 -3.95
N PHE A 281 -7.04 14.11 -3.83
CA PHE A 281 -5.84 13.78 -4.62
C PHE A 281 -6.09 12.57 -5.52
N ASP A 282 -5.86 12.77 -6.82
CA ASP A 282 -5.75 11.69 -7.80
C ASP A 282 -4.30 11.17 -7.87
N ARG A 283 -4.10 10.02 -8.54
CA ARG A 283 -2.79 9.34 -8.62
C ARG A 283 -1.66 10.19 -9.22
N ASP A 284 -1.99 11.18 -10.05
CA ASP A 284 -1.04 12.00 -10.80
C ASP A 284 -0.82 13.40 -10.19
N SER A 285 -1.16 13.56 -8.92
CA SER A 285 -0.97 14.83 -8.21
C SER A 285 0.51 15.20 -8.11
N SER A 286 0.81 16.50 -8.23
CA SER A 286 2.19 16.98 -8.13
C SER A 286 2.74 16.85 -6.71
N GLU A 287 4.02 16.47 -6.59
CA GLU A 287 4.69 16.27 -5.29
C GLU A 287 4.64 17.51 -4.39
N VAL A 288 4.76 18.70 -5.01
CA VAL A 288 4.74 19.97 -4.28
C VAL A 288 3.38 20.20 -3.60
N THR A 289 2.29 19.82 -4.27
CA THR A 289 0.93 19.93 -3.71
C THR A 289 0.77 19.03 -2.49
N GLU A 290 1.32 17.81 -2.52
CA GLU A 290 1.26 16.87 -1.40
C GLU A 290 1.98 17.42 -0.16
N TRP A 291 3.18 18.00 -0.33
CA TRP A 291 3.94 18.63 0.76
C TRP A 291 3.24 19.85 1.34
N ILE A 292 2.62 20.69 0.51
CA ILE A 292 1.87 21.86 0.99
C ILE A 292 0.69 21.42 1.85
N VAL A 293 -0.10 20.45 1.38
CA VAL A 293 -1.26 19.95 2.14
C VAL A 293 -0.82 19.28 3.44
N PHE A 294 0.24 18.49 3.41
CA PHE A 294 0.82 17.91 4.62
C PHE A 294 1.29 18.99 5.60
N GLY A 295 1.98 20.03 5.12
CA GLY A 295 2.43 21.17 5.92
C GLY A 295 1.26 21.92 6.58
N VAL A 296 0.17 22.17 5.86
CA VAL A 296 -1.05 22.78 6.42
C VAL A 296 -1.66 21.88 7.50
N CYS A 297 -1.74 20.57 7.26
CA CYS A 297 -2.23 19.62 8.28
C CYS A 297 -1.36 19.66 9.54
N CYS A 298 -0.03 19.75 9.40
CA CYS A 298 0.90 19.88 10.53
C CYS A 298 0.65 21.15 11.34
N VAL A 299 0.50 22.31 10.70
CA VAL A 299 0.25 23.58 11.40
C VAL A 299 -1.06 23.51 12.18
N VAL A 300 -2.17 23.08 11.53
CA VAL A 300 -3.47 22.94 12.20
C VAL A 300 -3.40 21.89 13.31
N GLY A 301 -2.70 20.78 13.07
CA GLY A 301 -2.50 19.72 14.04
C GLY A 301 -1.78 20.19 15.30
N ILE A 302 -0.78 21.07 15.18
CA ILE A 302 -0.10 21.66 16.33
C ILE A 302 -1.08 22.50 17.16
N PHE A 303 -1.93 23.32 16.53
CA PHE A 303 -2.97 24.07 17.25
C PHE A 303 -3.94 23.15 18.00
N VAL A 304 -4.39 22.07 17.36
CA VAL A 304 -5.27 21.07 17.98
C VAL A 304 -4.55 20.34 19.12
N GLY A 305 -3.28 19.98 18.94
CA GLY A 305 -2.45 19.36 19.97
C GLY A 305 -2.26 20.26 21.20
N LEU A 306 -2.01 21.55 21.00
CA LEU A 306 -1.92 22.54 22.08
C LEU A 306 -3.26 22.68 22.82
N LEU A 307 -4.38 22.70 22.08
CA LEU A 307 -5.72 22.72 22.67
C LEU A 307 -5.98 21.45 23.50
N MET A 308 -5.57 20.28 23.02
CA MET A 308 -5.67 19.01 23.76
C MET A 308 -4.79 18.99 25.01
N ALA A 309 -3.60 19.60 24.95
CA ALA A 309 -2.71 19.75 26.09
C ALA A 309 -3.27 20.71 27.14
N TRP A 310 -4.09 21.69 26.74
CA TRP A 310 -4.84 22.53 27.65
C TRP A 310 -5.99 21.75 28.34
N LEU A 311 -6.61 20.83 27.61
CA LEU A 311 -7.65 19.92 28.10
C LEU A 311 -7.09 18.61 28.70
N ALA A 312 -5.85 18.64 29.24
CA ALA A 312 -5.09 17.47 29.70
C ALA A 312 -5.90 16.48 30.58
N LYS A 313 -6.82 17.00 31.39
CA LYS A 313 -7.67 16.19 32.28
C LYS A 313 -8.53 15.17 31.52
N TYR A 314 -9.13 15.57 30.41
CA TYR A 314 -10.00 14.69 29.60
C TYR A 314 -9.20 13.89 28.59
N THR A 315 -8.13 14.48 28.05
CA THR A 315 -7.31 13.85 27.00
C THR A 315 -6.44 12.73 27.53
N ALA A 316 -6.11 12.70 28.82
CA ALA A 316 -5.43 11.56 29.44
C ALA A 316 -6.24 10.24 29.36
N ALA A 317 -7.57 10.30 29.56
CA ALA A 317 -8.44 9.13 29.37
C ALA A 317 -8.58 8.75 27.89
N GLY A 318 -8.56 9.75 26.99
CA GLY A 318 -8.50 9.50 25.56
C GLY A 318 -7.19 8.83 25.13
N LEU A 319 -6.06 9.23 25.74
CA LEU A 319 -4.75 8.65 25.50
C LEU A 319 -4.68 7.20 25.96
N SER A 320 -5.31 6.88 27.09
CA SER A 320 -5.38 5.50 27.55
C SER A 320 -6.27 4.62 26.67
N ALA A 321 -7.41 5.15 26.21
CA ALA A 321 -8.25 4.50 25.22
C ALA A 321 -7.48 4.22 23.92
N TYR A 322 -6.74 5.21 23.41
CA TYR A 322 -5.94 5.04 22.20
C TYR A 322 -4.82 4.00 22.37
N GLY A 323 -4.10 4.03 23.50
CA GLY A 323 -3.09 3.01 23.79
C GLY A 323 -3.69 1.60 23.86
N ALA A 324 -4.91 1.45 24.40
CA ALA A 324 -5.61 0.17 24.41
C ALA A 324 -6.09 -0.27 23.01
N VAL A 325 -6.49 0.68 22.15
CA VAL A 325 -6.77 0.39 20.72
C VAL A 325 -5.51 -0.08 20.00
N CYS A 326 -4.35 0.55 20.21
CA CYS A 326 -3.07 0.09 19.65
C CYS A 326 -2.73 -1.33 20.11
N LEU A 327 -2.90 -1.62 21.41
CA LEU A 327 -2.72 -2.97 21.93
C LEU A 327 -3.71 -3.95 21.31
N GLY A 328 -4.97 -3.55 21.17
CA GLY A 328 -6.03 -4.33 20.53
C GLY A 328 -5.71 -4.65 19.07
N LEU A 329 -5.19 -3.69 18.31
CA LEU A 329 -4.78 -3.88 16.91
C LEU A 329 -3.71 -4.97 16.79
N ILE A 330 -2.70 -4.91 17.65
CA ILE A 330 -1.60 -5.89 17.64
C ILE A 330 -2.10 -7.26 18.09
N LEU A 331 -2.83 -7.33 19.21
CA LEU A 331 -3.37 -8.60 19.72
C LEU A 331 -4.33 -9.27 18.73
N TYR A 332 -5.16 -8.47 18.06
CA TYR A 332 -6.08 -8.97 17.05
C TYR A 332 -5.32 -9.59 15.88
N SER A 333 -4.35 -8.83 15.35
CA SER A 333 -3.51 -9.26 14.23
C SER A 333 -2.71 -10.52 14.57
N SER A 334 -2.30 -10.70 15.83
CA SER A 334 -1.51 -11.88 16.23
C SER A 334 -2.34 -13.14 16.43
N VAL A 335 -3.54 -13.04 17.02
CA VAL A 335 -4.27 -14.23 17.52
C VAL A 335 -5.72 -14.32 17.05
N LEU A 336 -6.47 -13.21 17.09
CA LEU A 336 -7.92 -13.27 16.91
C LEU A 336 -8.35 -13.36 15.44
N TYR A 337 -7.49 -12.97 14.50
CA TYR A 337 -7.81 -13.06 13.07
C TYR A 337 -8.22 -14.48 12.65
N LYS A 338 -7.70 -15.53 13.32
CA LYS A 338 -8.02 -16.93 13.02
C LYS A 338 -9.48 -17.31 13.30
N TYR A 339 -10.17 -16.53 14.12
CA TYR A 339 -11.56 -16.77 14.52
C TYR A 339 -12.56 -15.90 13.76
N ASP A 340 -12.08 -14.93 12.97
CA ASP A 340 -12.96 -14.07 12.18
C ASP A 340 -13.36 -14.81 10.89
N ASN A 341 -14.62 -15.25 10.82
CA ASN A 341 -15.19 -15.93 9.66
C ASN A 341 -15.52 -14.91 8.55
N ASP A 342 -14.51 -14.19 8.06
CA ASP A 342 -14.55 -13.23 6.94
C ASP A 342 -15.46 -12.00 7.12
N LYS A 343 -15.98 -11.74 8.33
CA LYS A 343 -17.03 -10.71 8.51
C LYS A 343 -16.52 -9.32 8.86
N GLN A 344 -15.23 -9.11 9.19
CA GLN A 344 -14.64 -7.82 9.63
C GLN A 344 -15.31 -7.19 10.89
N VAL A 345 -16.50 -7.64 11.27
CA VAL A 345 -17.28 -7.15 12.40
C VAL A 345 -16.56 -7.46 13.71
N LEU A 346 -15.92 -8.63 13.82
CA LEU A 346 -15.21 -9.02 15.04
C LEU A 346 -14.04 -8.07 15.33
N PHE A 347 -13.30 -7.67 14.29
CA PHE A 347 -12.23 -6.69 14.37
C PHE A 347 -12.69 -5.38 15.02
N TRP A 348 -13.76 -4.77 14.50
CA TRP A 348 -14.25 -3.49 15.00
C TRP A 348 -14.81 -3.59 16.42
N ILE A 349 -15.58 -4.65 16.71
CA ILE A 349 -16.11 -4.88 18.06
C ILE A 349 -14.96 -5.01 19.07
N PHE A 350 -13.93 -5.78 18.73
CA PHE A 350 -12.79 -5.99 19.61
C PHE A 350 -12.01 -4.70 19.88
N LEU A 351 -11.74 -3.88 18.86
CA LEU A 351 -11.05 -2.60 19.04
C LEU A 351 -11.86 -1.60 19.86
N ILE A 352 -13.17 -1.50 19.60
CA ILE A 352 -14.05 -0.62 20.37
C ILE A 352 -14.11 -1.07 21.82
N ALA A 353 -14.23 -2.38 22.08
CA ALA A 353 -14.22 -2.93 23.43
C ALA A 353 -12.90 -2.61 24.16
N MET A 354 -11.76 -2.83 23.53
CA MET A 354 -10.44 -2.50 24.10
C MET A 354 -10.31 -0.99 24.37
N GLY A 355 -10.79 -0.14 23.46
CA GLY A 355 -10.79 1.31 23.65
C GLY A 355 -11.64 1.77 24.84
N ILE A 356 -12.84 1.21 25.00
CA ILE A 356 -13.73 1.50 26.14
C ILE A 356 -13.06 1.08 27.46
N VAL A 357 -12.53 -0.15 27.51
CA VAL A 357 -11.81 -0.66 28.70
C VAL A 357 -10.61 0.23 29.04
N GLY A 358 -9.80 0.61 28.04
CA GLY A 358 -8.67 1.52 28.23
C GLY A 358 -9.08 2.92 28.68
N GLY A 359 -10.20 3.43 28.20
CA GLY A 359 -10.76 4.71 28.63
C GLY A 359 -11.24 4.69 30.08
N VAL A 360 -12.00 3.66 30.46
CA VAL A 360 -12.48 3.48 31.85
C VAL A 360 -11.32 3.30 32.81
N LEU A 361 -10.33 2.47 32.47
CA LEU A 361 -9.11 2.31 33.27
C LEU A 361 -8.31 3.61 33.36
N GLY A 362 -8.35 4.46 32.33
CA GLY A 362 -7.80 5.81 32.36
C GLY A 362 -8.41 6.70 33.44
N PHE A 363 -9.72 6.58 33.68
CA PHE A 363 -10.39 7.34 34.74
C PHE A 363 -10.13 6.79 36.14
N VAL A 364 -10.12 5.45 36.29
CA VAL A 364 -9.97 4.80 37.61
C VAL A 364 -8.51 4.76 38.06
N LEU A 365 -7.58 4.44 37.16
CA LEU A 365 -6.16 4.19 37.44
C LEU A 365 -5.26 5.17 36.68
N TYR A 366 -5.60 6.46 36.69
CA TYR A 366 -4.97 7.52 35.89
C TYR A 366 -3.45 7.38 35.68
N ASN A 367 -2.68 7.28 36.76
CA ASN A 367 -1.21 7.23 36.66
C ASN A 367 -0.72 5.93 36.00
N HIS A 368 -1.30 4.78 36.38
CA HIS A 368 -0.90 3.48 35.86
C HIS A 368 -1.33 3.30 34.41
N ALA A 369 -2.59 3.64 34.11
CA ALA A 369 -3.14 3.59 32.77
C ALA A 369 -2.31 4.46 31.81
N LEU A 370 -1.93 5.67 32.23
CA LEU A 370 -1.14 6.57 31.39
C LEU A 370 0.28 6.05 31.13
N ILE A 371 0.96 5.50 32.15
CA ILE A 371 2.29 4.89 31.98
C ILE A 371 2.20 3.72 30.99
N ILE A 372 1.22 2.83 31.16
CA ILE A 372 1.04 1.65 30.30
C ILE A 372 0.73 2.10 28.87
N SER A 373 -0.22 3.01 28.68
CA SER A 373 -0.65 3.44 27.34
C SER A 373 0.42 4.22 26.60
N THR A 374 1.15 5.13 27.26
CA THR A 374 2.28 5.84 26.62
C THR A 374 3.42 4.89 26.27
N SER A 375 3.69 3.85 27.07
CA SER A 375 4.68 2.81 26.74
C SER A 375 4.25 1.98 25.53
N ILE A 376 2.96 1.63 25.43
CA ILE A 376 2.41 0.91 24.27
C ILE A 376 2.46 1.77 23.01
N ILE A 377 2.04 3.03 23.08
CA ILE A 377 2.06 3.95 21.94
C ILE A 377 3.52 4.18 21.48
N GLY A 378 4.42 4.43 22.42
CA GLY A 378 5.83 4.69 22.12
C GLY A 378 6.54 3.50 21.48
N SER A 379 6.33 2.30 22.01
CA SER A 379 6.89 1.06 21.44
C SER A 379 6.28 0.72 20.09
N TYR A 380 4.97 0.92 19.90
CA TYR A 380 4.31 0.74 18.60
C TYR A 380 4.91 1.68 17.55
N LEU A 381 5.03 2.98 17.86
CA LEU A 381 5.63 3.96 16.95
C LEU A 381 7.09 3.61 16.63
N PHE A 382 7.86 3.16 17.61
CA PHE A 382 9.24 2.75 17.41
C PHE A 382 9.36 1.55 16.46
N ILE A 383 8.62 0.47 16.73
CA ILE A 383 8.62 -0.73 15.89
C ILE A 383 8.10 -0.42 14.49
N ARG A 384 7.04 0.38 14.38
CA ARG A 384 6.50 0.80 13.08
C ARG A 384 7.50 1.66 12.31
N GLY A 385 8.22 2.56 12.99
CA GLY A 385 9.30 3.33 12.39
C GLY A 385 10.44 2.46 11.85
N ILE A 386 10.85 1.42 12.59
CA ILE A 386 11.84 0.44 12.10
C ILE A 386 11.31 -0.32 10.90
N SER A 387 10.04 -0.74 10.94
CA SER A 387 9.45 -1.50 9.83
C SER A 387 9.36 -0.73 8.52
N LEU A 388 9.33 0.60 8.56
CA LEU A 388 9.42 1.42 7.35
C LEU A 388 10.79 1.30 6.65
N TYR A 389 11.87 1.04 7.41
CA TYR A 389 13.20 0.80 6.85
C TYR A 389 13.45 -0.66 6.50
N ALA A 390 13.06 -1.57 7.38
CA ALA A 390 13.35 -2.99 7.26
C ALA A 390 12.33 -3.75 6.40
N GLY A 391 11.15 -3.17 6.15
CA GLY A 391 10.04 -3.85 5.49
C GLY A 391 9.45 -4.97 6.34
N GLY A 392 8.72 -5.90 5.71
CA GLY A 392 8.26 -7.15 6.32
C GLY A 392 7.17 -7.06 7.39
N PHE A 393 6.91 -5.88 7.96
CA PHE A 393 5.76 -5.70 8.87
C PHE A 393 4.49 -5.44 8.05
N PRO A 394 3.48 -6.30 8.13
CA PRO A 394 2.25 -6.14 7.37
C PRO A 394 1.53 -4.84 7.77
N ASN A 395 1.01 -4.13 6.79
CA ASN A 395 0.15 -2.97 7.03
C ASN A 395 -1.18 -3.47 7.61
N GLU A 396 -1.64 -2.86 8.71
CA GLU A 396 -2.88 -3.24 9.40
C GLU A 396 -4.09 -3.13 8.46
N MET A 397 -4.09 -2.15 7.55
CA MET A 397 -5.16 -2.00 6.54
C MET A 397 -5.16 -3.16 5.55
N LEU A 398 -3.98 -3.66 5.19
CA LEU A 398 -3.82 -4.80 4.30
C LEU A 398 -4.29 -6.09 4.99
N ILE A 399 -4.02 -6.25 6.29
CA ILE A 399 -4.53 -7.38 7.08
C ILE A 399 -6.07 -7.36 7.08
N ILE A 400 -6.69 -6.22 7.38
CA ILE A 400 -8.16 -6.09 7.43
C ILE A 400 -8.81 -6.52 6.11
N GLU A 401 -8.17 -6.20 5.00
CA GLU A 401 -8.68 -6.55 3.68
C GLU A 401 -8.45 -8.02 3.33
N GLN A 402 -7.31 -8.58 3.71
CA GLN A 402 -7.06 -10.01 3.57
C GLN A 402 -8.04 -10.84 4.43
N ILE A 403 -8.45 -10.36 5.60
CA ILE A 403 -9.56 -10.95 6.38
C ILE A 403 -10.84 -10.92 5.55
N LYS A 404 -11.19 -9.76 4.99
CA LYS A 404 -12.42 -9.59 4.22
C LYS A 404 -12.50 -10.51 3.00
N ASN A 405 -11.35 -10.81 2.39
CA ASN A 405 -11.26 -11.65 1.20
C ASN A 405 -11.03 -13.14 1.51
N GLY A 406 -10.90 -13.54 2.78
CA GLY A 406 -10.60 -14.92 3.17
C GLY A 406 -9.22 -15.40 2.71
N GLN A 407 -8.25 -14.49 2.55
CA GLN A 407 -6.93 -14.75 1.95
C GLN A 407 -5.78 -14.76 2.97
N LEU A 408 -6.08 -14.72 4.26
CA LEU A 408 -5.04 -14.74 5.28
C LEU A 408 -4.38 -16.10 5.37
N GLN A 409 -3.17 -16.18 4.82
CA GLN A 409 -2.23 -17.25 5.11
C GLN A 409 -1.45 -16.94 6.39
N ASP A 410 -0.76 -17.96 6.92
CA ASP A 410 0.07 -17.82 8.11
C ASP A 410 1.08 -16.65 7.99
N PHE A 411 1.18 -15.86 9.05
CA PHE A 411 2.10 -14.72 9.09
C PHE A 411 3.57 -15.17 8.99
N PRO A 412 4.42 -14.43 8.24
CA PRO A 412 5.84 -14.74 8.15
C PRO A 412 6.51 -14.64 9.52
N GLY A 413 7.59 -15.38 9.73
CA GLY A 413 8.35 -15.37 10.99
C GLY A 413 8.84 -13.97 11.39
N THR A 414 9.04 -13.08 10.42
CA THR A 414 9.41 -11.67 10.61
C THR A 414 8.37 -10.90 11.44
N PHE A 415 7.07 -11.17 11.24
CA PHE A 415 6.00 -10.57 12.04
C PHE A 415 6.14 -10.90 13.53
N TRP A 416 6.43 -12.16 13.85
CA TRP A 416 6.60 -12.61 15.24
C TRP A 416 7.83 -11.99 15.91
N ALA A 417 8.89 -11.75 15.15
CA ALA A 417 10.05 -11.01 15.64
C ALA A 417 9.70 -9.55 16.00
N TYR A 418 8.93 -8.85 15.16
CA TYR A 418 8.42 -7.51 15.48
C TYR A 418 7.50 -7.51 16.70
N PHE A 419 6.61 -8.49 16.80
CA PHE A 419 5.72 -8.64 17.95
C PHE A 419 6.49 -8.87 19.26
N ALA A 420 7.50 -9.76 19.25
CA ALA A 420 8.36 -9.98 20.41
C ALA A 420 9.13 -8.70 20.80
N GLY A 421 9.69 -7.98 19.81
CA GLY A 421 10.35 -6.70 20.02
C GLY A 421 9.43 -5.65 20.64
N PHE A 422 8.18 -5.56 20.16
CA PHE A 422 7.16 -4.68 20.71
C PHE A 422 6.87 -4.98 22.19
N VAL A 423 6.71 -6.25 22.56
CA VAL A 423 6.45 -6.66 23.96
C VAL A 423 7.63 -6.32 24.86
N ILE A 424 8.85 -6.68 24.47
CA ILE A 424 10.07 -6.41 25.26
C ILE A 424 10.23 -4.90 25.46
N LEU A 425 10.06 -4.12 24.39
CA LEU A 425 10.20 -2.68 24.45
C LEU A 425 9.12 -2.01 25.30
N THR A 426 7.88 -2.47 25.20
CA THR A 426 6.77 -2.01 26.06
C THR A 426 7.09 -2.23 27.52
N ILE A 427 7.54 -3.43 27.91
CA ILE A 427 7.90 -3.75 29.30
C ILE A 427 9.06 -2.87 29.77
N GLY A 428 10.10 -2.71 28.94
CA GLY A 428 11.25 -1.86 29.26
C GLY A 428 10.85 -0.40 29.51
N MET A 429 10.00 0.15 28.64
CA MET A 429 9.44 1.51 28.77
C MET A 429 8.57 1.65 30.03
N ILE A 430 7.71 0.67 30.33
CA ILE A 430 6.89 0.65 31.56
C ILE A 430 7.79 0.70 32.80
N VAL A 431 8.80 -0.17 32.89
CA VAL A 431 9.73 -0.23 34.03
C VAL A 431 10.49 1.09 34.17
N ALA A 432 10.96 1.66 33.07
CA ALA A 432 11.66 2.94 33.08
C ALA A 432 10.76 4.09 33.58
N GLN A 433 9.53 4.17 33.07
CA GLN A 433 8.55 5.17 33.50
C GLN A 433 8.16 5.02 34.97
N TYR A 434 7.97 3.79 35.48
CA TYR A 434 7.70 3.56 36.91
C TYR A 434 8.87 3.95 37.80
N LYS A 435 10.11 3.65 37.40
CA LYS A 435 11.31 4.09 38.13
C LYS A 435 11.40 5.61 38.20
N MET A 436 11.05 6.31 37.11
CA MET A 436 10.98 7.77 37.11
C MET A 436 9.82 8.29 37.96
N PHE A 437 8.65 7.64 37.89
CA PHE A 437 7.47 8.00 38.67
C PHE A 437 7.71 7.91 40.18
N ASN A 438 8.37 6.85 40.64
CA ASN A 438 8.68 6.65 42.06
C ASN A 438 9.66 7.70 42.62
N LYS A 439 10.47 8.32 41.75
CA LYS A 439 11.42 9.39 42.12
C LYS A 439 10.81 10.79 42.14
N MET A 440 9.57 10.97 41.69
CA MET A 440 8.91 12.28 41.71
C MET A 440 8.40 12.65 43.11
N ASP A 441 8.41 13.94 43.44
CA ASP A 441 7.85 14.46 44.68
C ASP A 441 6.33 14.23 44.75
N GLU A 442 5.77 14.05 45.95
CA GLU A 442 4.32 13.79 46.12
C GLU A 442 3.43 14.87 45.48
N LYS A 443 3.87 16.13 45.53
CA LYS A 443 3.16 17.26 44.93
C LYS A 443 2.98 17.11 43.41
N ASP A 444 3.90 16.39 42.75
CA ASP A 444 3.89 16.14 41.31
C ASP A 444 3.16 14.85 40.92
N LYS A 445 2.91 13.96 41.88
CA LYS A 445 2.20 12.68 41.64
C LYS A 445 0.72 12.90 41.36
N HIS A 446 0.11 13.93 41.95
CA HIS A 446 -1.29 14.27 41.72
C HIS A 446 -1.44 15.25 40.53
N PRO A 447 -2.09 14.83 39.43
CA PRO A 447 -2.25 15.67 38.23
C PRO A 447 -3.06 16.94 38.48
N TYR A 448 -3.87 16.98 39.55
CA TYR A 448 -4.78 18.07 39.86
C TYR A 448 -4.12 19.30 40.51
N HIS A 449 -2.91 19.17 41.06
CA HIS A 449 -2.24 20.30 41.71
C HIS A 449 -1.58 21.27 40.72
N ARG A 450 -1.29 20.84 39.48
CA ARG A 450 -0.69 21.70 38.43
C ARG A 450 -1.71 22.43 37.55
N LEU A 451 -3.00 22.18 37.73
CA LEU A 451 -4.07 22.77 36.91
C LEU A 451 -4.71 24.01 37.57
N ARG A 452 -4.04 24.62 38.56
CA ARG A 452 -4.54 25.78 39.31
C ARG A 452 -3.68 27.00 39.05
#